data_AF-R7SC75-F1
#
_entry.id   AF-R7SC75-F1
#
_cell.length_a   1.000
_cell.length_b   1.000
_cell.length_c   1.000
_cell.angle_alpha   90.00
_cell.angle_beta   90.00
_cell.angle_gamma   90.00
#
_symmetry.space_group_name_H-M   'P 1'
#
loop_
_entity.id
_entity.type
_entity.pdbx_description
1 polymer ?
#
loop_
_entity_poly.entity_id
_entity_poly.type
_entity_poly.pdbx_seq_one_letter_code
_entity_poly.pdbx_strand_id
1 'polypeptide(L)'
;NAETKAIAKPTAFKGERSDARRFLAYFQIWAKEQGRPLNLAGVRQDRLWIKAALSLIEGDAATWGRRYVEDIASHEAGGVNAPAFPFSESWTTFVDNYKVRWQAQDEEAEARHALDKLSQGTLGVADYAARFQDLASRTGYSDADLRVRFYARLSNAIKTQLLPVELAHGKPTDLNTLVKRACKAQDLLDELRVETGGYTSRRYGNTPQAAPRPAADPYAMEVDATRTGNRKTREEFQRAMTGRCFGCGSKEHLKRDGNHQTDRCGYCSRTGHKETVCEDKYLGRERNR
;
A
#
# COMPACT_ATOMS: atom_id res chain seq x y z
N ASN A 1 -15.47 22.90 -37.70
CA ASN A 1 -14.37 22.13 -38.33
C ASN A 1 -13.02 22.22 -37.61
N ALA A 2 -12.84 23.08 -36.61
CA ALA A 2 -11.64 23.06 -35.75
C ALA A 2 -11.83 22.20 -34.48
N GLU A 3 -13.05 22.13 -33.93
CA GLU A 3 -13.36 21.40 -32.69
C GLU A 3 -13.31 19.87 -32.84
N THR A 4 -13.75 19.33 -33.98
CA THR A 4 -13.68 17.88 -34.30
C THR A 4 -12.25 17.32 -34.31
N LYS A 5 -11.23 18.18 -34.46
CA LYS A 5 -9.81 17.79 -34.49
C LYS A 5 -9.20 17.66 -33.09
N ALA A 6 -9.84 18.19 -32.05
CA ALA A 6 -9.29 18.22 -30.70
C ALA A 6 -9.46 16.88 -29.94
N ILE A 7 -10.48 16.09 -30.29
CA ILE A 7 -10.79 14.84 -29.58
C ILE A 7 -10.35 13.66 -30.42
N ALA A 8 -9.28 13.00 -29.99
CA ALA A 8 -8.73 11.83 -30.66
C ALA A 8 -9.70 10.65 -30.63
N LYS A 9 -9.64 9.81 -31.67
CA LYS A 9 -10.35 8.53 -31.70
C LYS A 9 -9.92 7.68 -30.49
N PRO A 10 -10.87 7.09 -29.73
CA PRO A 10 -10.53 6.21 -28.62
C PRO A 10 -9.63 5.05 -29.07
N THR A 11 -8.75 4.62 -28.18
CA THR A 11 -7.98 3.39 -28.38
C THR A 11 -8.92 2.18 -28.43
N ALA A 12 -8.54 1.18 -29.21
CA ALA A 12 -9.33 -0.03 -29.32
C ALA A 12 -9.44 -0.76 -27.97
N PHE A 13 -10.64 -1.22 -27.64
CA PHE A 13 -10.93 -1.93 -26.39
C PHE A 13 -10.63 -3.41 -26.56
N LYS A 14 -9.69 -3.92 -25.76
CA LYS A 14 -9.22 -5.32 -25.84
C LYS A 14 -9.92 -6.30 -24.89
N GLY A 15 -10.75 -5.82 -23.97
CA GLY A 15 -11.45 -6.66 -22.98
C GLY A 15 -10.99 -6.52 -21.54
N GLU A 16 -10.07 -5.59 -21.24
CA GLU A 16 -9.63 -5.36 -19.86
C GLU A 16 -10.71 -4.67 -19.02
N ARG A 17 -11.06 -5.26 -17.86
CA ARG A 17 -12.11 -4.72 -16.97
C ARG A 17 -11.80 -3.31 -16.46
N SER A 18 -10.53 -3.03 -16.16
CA SER A 18 -10.04 -1.71 -15.75
C SER A 18 -10.23 -0.64 -16.83
N ASP A 19 -10.22 -1.02 -18.10
CA ASP A 19 -10.31 -0.10 -19.23
C ASP A 19 -11.75 0.02 -19.78
N ALA A 20 -12.65 -0.89 -19.39
CA ALA A 20 -14.02 -0.95 -19.92
C ALA A 20 -14.80 0.37 -19.71
N ARG A 21 -14.63 1.02 -18.56
CA ARG A 21 -15.27 2.30 -18.23
C ARG A 21 -14.63 3.46 -18.97
N ARG A 22 -13.29 3.47 -19.05
CA ARG A 22 -12.53 4.48 -19.78
C ARG A 22 -12.92 4.46 -21.25
N PHE A 23 -12.94 3.30 -21.89
CA PHE A 23 -13.34 3.15 -23.27
C PHE A 23 -14.73 3.75 -23.55
N LEU A 24 -15.76 3.36 -22.77
CA LEU A 24 -17.11 3.87 -22.96
C LEU A 24 -17.19 5.40 -22.80
N ALA A 25 -16.55 5.95 -21.77
CA ALA A 25 -16.56 7.39 -21.53
C ALA A 25 -15.89 8.15 -22.67
N TYR A 26 -14.70 7.72 -23.09
CA TYR A 26 -13.96 8.34 -24.19
C TYR A 26 -14.69 8.18 -25.52
N PHE A 27 -15.29 7.03 -25.78
CA PHE A 27 -16.12 6.80 -26.96
C PHE A 27 -17.31 7.75 -27.01
N GLN A 28 -18.05 7.92 -25.92
CA GLN A 28 -19.20 8.81 -25.89
C GLN A 28 -18.81 10.27 -26.12
N ILE A 29 -17.69 10.73 -25.56
CA ILE A 29 -17.17 12.07 -25.79
C ILE A 29 -16.79 12.23 -27.27
N TRP A 30 -15.98 11.32 -27.80
CA TRP A 30 -15.55 11.34 -29.19
C TRP A 30 -16.73 11.29 -30.17
N ALA A 31 -17.70 10.40 -29.93
CA ALA A 31 -18.83 10.16 -30.82
C ALA A 31 -19.80 11.35 -30.89
N LYS A 32 -20.04 12.05 -29.77
CA LYS A 32 -20.85 13.29 -29.75
C LYS A 32 -20.29 14.36 -30.67
N GLU A 33 -18.97 14.42 -30.75
CA GLU A 33 -18.25 15.49 -31.45
C GLU A 33 -18.06 15.21 -32.93
N GLN A 34 -18.34 13.99 -33.41
CA GLN A 34 -18.13 13.64 -34.83
C GLN A 34 -19.09 14.33 -35.80
N GLY A 35 -20.17 14.99 -35.35
CA GLY A 35 -21.13 15.64 -36.26
C GLY A 35 -21.83 14.63 -37.20
N ARG A 36 -22.05 14.99 -38.48
CA ARG A 36 -22.85 14.21 -39.47
C ARG A 36 -22.53 12.71 -39.57
N PRO A 37 -21.26 12.26 -39.52
CA PRO A 37 -20.92 10.83 -39.54
C PRO A 37 -21.56 9.96 -38.45
N LEU A 38 -21.86 10.50 -37.26
CA LEU A 38 -22.44 9.74 -36.14
C LEU A 38 -23.68 10.40 -35.53
N ASN A 39 -23.97 11.66 -35.88
CA ASN A 39 -25.05 12.46 -35.33
C ASN A 39 -25.75 13.23 -36.44
N LEU A 40 -27.07 13.22 -36.46
CA LEU A 40 -27.86 13.98 -37.42
C LEU A 40 -28.49 15.17 -36.71
N ALA A 41 -28.22 16.39 -37.18
CA ALA A 41 -28.73 17.63 -36.57
C ALA A 41 -28.43 17.75 -35.05
N GLY A 42 -27.27 17.24 -34.60
CA GLY A 42 -26.88 17.22 -33.19
C GLY A 42 -27.52 16.10 -32.36
N VAL A 43 -28.39 15.29 -32.97
CA VAL A 43 -29.01 14.12 -32.33
C VAL A 43 -28.18 12.87 -32.60
N ARG A 44 -27.95 12.09 -31.56
CA ARG A 44 -27.27 10.79 -31.62
C ARG A 44 -27.98 9.83 -32.58
N GLN A 45 -27.21 9.17 -33.44
CA GLN A 45 -27.71 8.05 -34.25
C GLN A 45 -27.27 6.72 -33.64
N ASP A 46 -28.17 6.09 -32.89
CA ASP A 46 -27.86 4.90 -32.08
C ASP A 46 -27.25 3.76 -32.89
N ARG A 47 -27.78 3.47 -34.09
CA ARG A 47 -27.23 2.45 -34.99
C ARG A 47 -25.79 2.74 -35.40
N LEU A 48 -25.47 4.01 -35.69
CA LEU A 48 -24.12 4.42 -36.09
C LEU A 48 -23.16 4.36 -34.92
N TRP A 49 -23.60 4.75 -33.73
CA TRP A 49 -22.81 4.63 -32.50
C TRP A 49 -22.53 3.18 -32.14
N ILE A 50 -23.51 2.28 -32.25
CA ILE A 50 -23.33 0.84 -32.00
C ILE A 50 -22.27 0.27 -32.95
N LYS A 51 -22.37 0.55 -34.25
CA LYS A 51 -21.38 0.11 -35.25
C LYS A 51 -19.99 0.66 -34.96
N ALA A 52 -19.89 1.96 -34.71
CA ALA A 52 -18.63 2.62 -34.42
C ALA A 52 -17.98 2.04 -33.15
N ALA A 53 -18.76 1.79 -32.10
CA ALA A 53 -18.28 1.16 -30.89
C ALA A 53 -17.79 -0.27 -31.15
N LEU A 54 -18.58 -1.11 -31.84
CA LEU A 54 -18.20 -2.49 -32.18
C LEU A 54 -16.92 -2.55 -33.04
N SER A 55 -16.74 -1.62 -33.98
CA SER A 55 -15.51 -1.53 -34.79
C SER A 55 -14.26 -1.12 -34.01
N LEU A 56 -14.43 -0.58 -32.80
CA LEU A 56 -13.35 -0.22 -31.89
C LEU A 56 -13.11 -1.30 -30.81
N ILE A 57 -13.84 -2.41 -30.86
CA ILE A 57 -13.61 -3.56 -29.98
C ILE A 57 -12.70 -4.54 -30.70
N GLU A 58 -11.53 -4.80 -30.13
CA GLU A 58 -10.48 -5.65 -30.68
C GLU A 58 -10.03 -6.71 -29.66
N GLY A 59 -9.09 -7.57 -30.04
CA GLY A 59 -8.50 -8.57 -29.14
C GLY A 59 -9.54 -9.55 -28.59
N ASP A 60 -9.42 -9.90 -27.30
CA ASP A 60 -10.29 -10.88 -26.65
C ASP A 60 -11.75 -10.42 -26.62
N ALA A 61 -11.99 -9.11 -26.53
CA ALA A 61 -13.33 -8.55 -26.56
C ALA A 61 -14.03 -8.66 -27.93
N ALA A 62 -13.27 -8.75 -29.02
CA ALA A 62 -13.84 -8.94 -30.35
C ALA A 62 -14.59 -10.27 -30.47
N THR A 63 -14.23 -11.29 -29.69
CA THR A 63 -14.96 -12.57 -29.63
C THR A 63 -16.41 -12.38 -29.21
N TRP A 64 -16.68 -11.44 -28.30
CA TRP A 64 -18.05 -11.07 -27.92
C TRP A 64 -18.73 -10.21 -28.99
N GLY A 65 -18.01 -9.25 -29.57
CA GLY A 65 -18.54 -8.34 -30.59
C GLY A 65 -18.87 -8.99 -31.93
N ARG A 66 -18.19 -10.10 -32.28
CA ARG A 66 -18.26 -10.74 -33.60
C ARG A 66 -19.68 -11.09 -34.03
N ARG A 67 -20.43 -11.77 -33.15
CA ARG A 67 -21.84 -12.11 -33.39
C ARG A 67 -22.65 -10.89 -33.80
N TYR A 68 -22.52 -9.80 -33.06
CA TYR A 68 -23.30 -8.59 -33.30
C TYR A 68 -22.90 -7.89 -34.60
N VAL A 69 -21.62 -7.94 -34.97
CA VAL A 69 -21.15 -7.42 -36.27
C VAL A 69 -21.73 -8.24 -37.43
N GLU A 70 -21.77 -9.56 -37.31
CA GLU A 70 -22.39 -10.47 -38.28
C GLU A 70 -23.91 -10.25 -38.39
N ASP A 71 -24.60 -10.08 -37.26
CA ASP A 71 -26.04 -9.76 -37.21
C ASP A 71 -26.32 -8.42 -37.90
N ILE A 72 -25.47 -7.41 -37.69
CA ILE A 72 -25.58 -6.10 -38.36
C ILE A 72 -25.37 -6.25 -39.87
N ALA A 73 -24.31 -6.93 -40.30
CA ALA A 73 -24.04 -7.14 -41.72
C ALA A 73 -25.21 -7.86 -42.41
N SER A 74 -25.78 -8.86 -41.74
CA SER A 74 -26.95 -9.61 -42.22
C SER A 74 -28.21 -8.73 -42.27
N HIS A 75 -28.43 -7.87 -41.27
CA HIS A 75 -29.52 -6.90 -41.29
C HIS A 75 -29.40 -5.96 -42.50
N GLU A 76 -28.19 -5.49 -42.83
CA GLU A 76 -28.01 -4.52 -43.92
C GLU A 76 -28.10 -5.15 -45.31
N ALA A 77 -27.72 -6.43 -45.45
CA ALA A 77 -27.83 -7.16 -46.70
C ALA A 77 -29.24 -7.73 -46.95
N GLY A 78 -30.00 -8.02 -45.90
CA GLY A 78 -31.19 -8.87 -45.96
C GLY A 78 -32.50 -8.25 -46.46
N GLY A 79 -32.51 -6.94 -46.79
CA GLY A 79 -33.71 -6.26 -47.30
C GLY A 79 -34.95 -6.47 -46.41
N VAL A 80 -36.07 -6.92 -46.98
CA VAL A 80 -37.36 -7.08 -46.27
C VAL A 80 -37.37 -8.28 -45.31
N ASN A 81 -36.48 -9.26 -45.48
CA ASN A 81 -36.39 -10.48 -44.67
C ASN A 81 -35.19 -10.47 -43.72
N ALA A 82 -34.60 -9.30 -43.48
CA ALA A 82 -33.40 -9.21 -42.68
C ALA A 82 -33.66 -9.53 -41.20
N PRO A 83 -32.72 -10.16 -40.49
CA PRO A 83 -32.82 -10.33 -39.05
C PRO A 83 -32.84 -8.97 -38.36
N ALA A 84 -33.50 -8.87 -37.20
CA ALA A 84 -33.60 -7.63 -36.45
C ALA A 84 -32.22 -7.10 -36.02
N PHE A 85 -32.06 -5.78 -35.99
CA PHE A 85 -30.80 -5.15 -35.61
C PHE A 85 -30.54 -5.40 -34.11
N PRO A 86 -29.30 -5.71 -33.70
CA PRO A 86 -29.01 -6.07 -32.31
C PRO A 86 -29.26 -4.92 -31.33
N PHE A 87 -29.44 -5.26 -30.05
CA PHE A 87 -29.70 -4.29 -28.97
C PHE A 87 -30.96 -3.42 -29.18
N SER A 88 -31.93 -3.91 -29.94
CA SER A 88 -33.18 -3.19 -30.23
C SER A 88 -32.95 -1.80 -30.83
N GLU A 89 -31.88 -1.64 -31.63
CA GLU A 89 -31.45 -0.35 -32.22
C GLU A 89 -31.16 0.75 -31.20
N SER A 90 -30.93 0.39 -29.93
CA SER A 90 -30.75 1.33 -28.83
C SER A 90 -29.33 1.30 -28.30
N TRP A 91 -28.71 2.48 -28.25
CA TRP A 91 -27.41 2.67 -27.63
C TRP A 91 -27.45 2.37 -26.14
N THR A 92 -28.57 2.63 -25.44
CA THR A 92 -28.67 2.36 -24.01
C THR A 92 -28.62 0.85 -23.75
N THR A 93 -29.36 0.06 -24.53
CA THR A 93 -29.35 -1.40 -24.45
C THR A 93 -27.98 -1.98 -24.79
N PHE A 94 -27.26 -1.39 -25.76
CA PHE A 94 -25.87 -1.76 -26.04
C PHE A 94 -24.97 -1.50 -24.82
N VAL A 95 -25.05 -0.31 -24.22
CA VAL A 95 -24.26 0.06 -23.04
C VAL A 95 -24.56 -0.89 -21.88
N ASP A 96 -25.82 -1.24 -21.63
CA ASP A 96 -26.17 -2.15 -20.54
C ASP A 96 -25.58 -3.56 -20.76
N ASN A 97 -25.68 -4.10 -21.97
CA ASN A 97 -25.07 -5.39 -22.32
C ASN A 97 -23.53 -5.35 -22.21
N TYR A 98 -22.92 -4.26 -22.67
CA TYR A 98 -21.49 -4.04 -22.55
C TYR A 98 -21.06 -4.00 -21.08
N LYS A 99 -21.80 -3.25 -20.25
CA LYS A 99 -21.53 -3.15 -18.81
C LYS A 99 -21.66 -4.50 -18.12
N VAL A 100 -22.71 -5.27 -18.40
CA VAL A 100 -22.88 -6.63 -17.86
C VAL A 100 -21.69 -7.53 -18.20
N ARG A 101 -21.14 -7.40 -19.41
CA ARG A 101 -20.02 -8.25 -19.85
C ARG A 101 -18.67 -7.81 -19.28
N TRP A 102 -18.41 -6.51 -19.23
CA TRP A 102 -17.06 -5.97 -19.02
C TRP A 102 -16.89 -5.10 -17.77
N GLN A 103 -17.95 -4.49 -17.26
CA GLN A 103 -17.92 -3.82 -15.96
C GLN A 103 -18.30 -4.84 -14.88
N ALA A 104 -17.61 -4.82 -13.74
CA ALA A 104 -18.02 -5.64 -12.62
C ALA A 104 -19.45 -5.24 -12.22
N GLN A 105 -20.36 -6.21 -12.19
CA GLN A 105 -21.77 -6.00 -11.82
C GLN A 105 -21.92 -5.36 -10.43
N ASP A 106 -20.86 -5.43 -9.61
CA ASP A 106 -20.76 -4.79 -8.30
C ASP A 106 -19.47 -3.98 -8.12
N GLU A 107 -19.11 -3.18 -9.13
CA GLU A 107 -17.98 -2.24 -9.05
C GLU A 107 -18.11 -1.31 -7.83
N GLU A 108 -19.35 -0.96 -7.46
CA GLU A 108 -19.65 -0.13 -6.31
C GLU A 108 -19.35 -0.87 -4.99
N ALA A 109 -19.83 -2.11 -4.78
CA ALA A 109 -19.45 -2.81 -3.55
C ALA A 109 -17.98 -3.22 -3.53
N GLU A 110 -17.36 -3.51 -4.68
CA GLU A 110 -15.92 -3.75 -4.75
C GLU A 110 -15.14 -2.50 -4.34
N ALA A 111 -15.53 -1.33 -4.84
CA ALA A 111 -14.93 -0.05 -4.44
C ALA A 111 -15.18 0.27 -2.95
N ARG A 112 -16.39 -0.01 -2.43
CA ARG A 112 -16.71 0.15 -1.00
C ARG A 112 -15.84 -0.76 -0.13
N HIS A 113 -15.71 -2.02 -0.50
CA HIS A 113 -14.87 -2.99 0.20
C HIS A 113 -13.38 -2.65 0.09
N ALA A 114 -12.92 -2.14 -1.07
CA ALA A 114 -11.57 -1.64 -1.24
C ALA A 114 -11.30 -0.40 -0.37
N LEU A 115 -12.26 0.53 -0.26
CA LEU A 115 -12.18 1.67 0.66
C LEU A 115 -12.11 1.24 2.12
N ASP A 116 -12.92 0.25 2.53
CA ASP A 116 -12.95 -0.22 3.91
C ASP A 116 -11.61 -0.84 4.35
N LYS A 117 -10.92 -1.47 3.40
CA LYS A 117 -9.57 -2.04 3.57
C LYS A 117 -8.44 -1.03 3.42
N LEU A 118 -8.68 0.08 2.70
CA LEU A 118 -7.67 1.10 2.50
C LEU A 118 -7.36 1.78 3.83
N SER A 119 -6.10 1.73 4.23
CA SER A 119 -5.57 2.47 5.37
C SER A 119 -4.29 3.15 4.95
N GLN A 120 -3.97 4.27 5.60
CA GLN A 120 -2.73 4.99 5.28
C GLN A 120 -1.52 4.07 5.51
N GLY A 121 -1.47 3.34 6.63
CA GLY A 121 -0.37 2.43 6.94
C GLY A 121 0.99 3.13 6.87
N THR A 122 1.87 2.64 6.00
CA THR A 122 3.19 3.21 5.71
C THR A 122 3.20 4.15 4.49
N LEU A 123 2.07 4.33 3.80
CA LEU A 123 1.99 5.23 2.66
C LEU A 123 2.03 6.70 3.10
N GLY A 124 2.61 7.54 2.26
CA GLY A 124 2.50 8.99 2.38
C GLY A 124 1.03 9.43 2.28
N VAL A 125 0.68 10.53 2.94
CA VAL A 125 -0.71 11.03 2.96
C VAL A 125 -1.21 11.37 1.55
N ALA A 126 -0.34 11.93 0.70
CA ALA A 126 -0.68 12.27 -0.68
C ALA A 126 -1.06 11.02 -1.49
N ASP A 127 -0.27 9.96 -1.40
CA ASP A 127 -0.53 8.69 -2.11
C ASP A 127 -1.80 8.02 -1.60
N TYR A 128 -1.98 7.99 -0.27
CA TYR A 128 -3.20 7.48 0.35
C TYR A 128 -4.42 8.29 -0.09
N ALA A 129 -4.34 9.62 -0.11
CA ALA A 129 -5.43 10.49 -0.54
C ALA A 129 -5.79 10.29 -2.01
N ALA A 130 -4.80 10.14 -2.90
CA ALA A 130 -5.05 9.86 -4.31
C ALA A 130 -5.80 8.53 -4.50
N ARG A 131 -5.35 7.46 -3.84
CA ARG A 131 -6.02 6.14 -3.86
C ARG A 131 -7.42 6.19 -3.27
N PHE A 132 -7.60 6.94 -2.18
CA PHE A 132 -8.89 7.09 -1.53
C PHE A 132 -9.88 7.84 -2.42
N GLN A 133 -9.45 8.93 -3.07
CA GLN A 133 -10.30 9.72 -3.97
C GLN A 133 -10.69 8.94 -5.23
N ASP A 134 -9.78 8.17 -5.80
CA ASP A 134 -10.07 7.28 -6.94
C ASP A 134 -11.19 6.29 -6.59
N LEU A 135 -11.05 5.58 -5.47
CA LEU A 135 -12.07 4.64 -5.01
C LEU A 135 -13.38 5.34 -4.59
N ALA A 136 -13.30 6.49 -3.90
CA ALA A 136 -14.46 7.27 -3.48
C ALA A 136 -15.34 7.73 -4.65
N SER A 137 -14.75 8.00 -5.82
CA SER A 137 -15.50 8.34 -7.02
C SER A 137 -16.42 7.20 -7.53
N ARG A 138 -16.21 5.98 -7.02
CA ARG A 138 -16.88 4.75 -7.47
C ARG A 138 -17.88 4.20 -6.44
N THR A 139 -17.99 4.77 -5.24
CA THR A 139 -18.81 4.20 -4.14
C THR A 139 -20.16 4.89 -3.89
N GLY A 140 -20.39 6.05 -4.51
CA GLY A 140 -21.63 6.83 -4.33
C GLY A 140 -21.80 7.45 -2.93
N TYR A 141 -20.75 7.48 -2.10
CA TYR A 141 -20.84 8.03 -0.75
C TYR A 141 -20.96 9.56 -0.74
N SER A 142 -21.65 10.09 0.27
CA SER A 142 -21.68 11.54 0.50
C SER A 142 -20.31 12.06 0.94
N ASP A 143 -20.02 13.34 0.69
CA ASP A 143 -18.75 13.93 1.15
C ASP A 143 -18.59 13.81 2.68
N ALA A 144 -19.69 13.93 3.43
CA ALA A 144 -19.69 13.74 4.88
C ALA A 144 -19.22 12.33 5.29
N ASP A 145 -19.72 11.28 4.63
CA ASP A 145 -19.32 9.90 4.89
C ASP A 145 -17.86 9.66 4.51
N LEU A 146 -17.44 10.23 3.36
CA LEU A 146 -16.05 10.12 2.89
C LEU A 146 -15.08 10.78 3.88
N ARG A 147 -15.43 11.94 4.46
CA ARG A 147 -14.60 12.60 5.49
C ARG A 147 -14.42 11.73 6.73
N VAL A 148 -15.51 11.13 7.22
CA VAL A 148 -15.47 10.26 8.41
C VAL A 148 -14.58 9.04 8.14
N ARG A 149 -14.76 8.39 6.98
CA ARG A 149 -13.98 7.21 6.57
C ARG A 149 -12.50 7.54 6.37
N PHE A 150 -12.21 8.67 5.69
CA PHE A 150 -10.85 9.13 5.46
C PHE A 150 -10.14 9.38 6.80
N TYR A 151 -10.76 10.15 7.70
CA TYR A 151 -10.20 10.45 9.02
C TYR A 151 -9.98 9.19 9.85
N ALA A 152 -10.94 8.25 9.87
CA ALA A 152 -10.83 7.01 10.64
C ALA A 152 -9.60 6.18 10.25
N ARG A 153 -9.23 6.17 8.98
CA ARG A 153 -8.15 5.34 8.40
C ARG A 153 -6.79 6.05 8.27
N LEU A 154 -6.68 7.31 8.71
CA LEU A 154 -5.40 8.01 8.88
C LEU A 154 -4.60 7.44 10.06
N SER A 155 -3.27 7.56 9.97
CA SER A 155 -2.37 7.17 11.06
C SER A 155 -2.56 8.04 12.30
N ASN A 156 -2.28 7.48 13.48
CA ASN A 156 -2.42 8.20 14.74
C ASN A 156 -1.50 9.42 14.84
N ALA A 157 -0.29 9.36 14.26
CA ALA A 157 0.64 10.47 14.26
C ALA A 157 0.04 11.72 13.56
N ILE A 158 -0.62 11.52 12.42
CA ILE A 158 -1.29 12.60 11.70
C ILE A 158 -2.53 13.07 12.43
N LYS A 159 -3.34 12.17 12.98
CA LYS A 159 -4.49 12.55 13.82
C LYS A 159 -4.07 13.46 14.97
N THR A 160 -2.97 13.14 15.66
CA THR A 160 -2.43 13.98 16.73
C THR A 160 -2.06 15.38 16.26
N GLN A 161 -1.48 15.51 15.07
CA GLN A 161 -1.16 16.82 14.49
C GLN A 161 -2.39 17.58 13.98
N LEU A 162 -3.45 16.87 13.59
CA LEU A 162 -4.71 17.48 13.14
C LEU A 162 -5.56 18.01 14.32
N LEU A 163 -5.49 17.38 15.50
CA LEU A 163 -6.31 17.76 16.66
C LEU A 163 -6.22 19.25 17.04
N PRO A 164 -5.02 19.87 17.17
CA PRO A 164 -4.91 21.30 17.47
C PRO A 164 -5.53 22.19 16.39
N VAL A 165 -5.37 21.82 15.12
CA VAL A 165 -5.92 22.55 13.97
C VAL A 165 -7.44 22.46 13.95
N GLU A 166 -8.00 21.30 14.27
CA GLU A 166 -9.45 21.11 14.37
C GLU A 166 -10.07 21.85 15.57
N LEU A 167 -9.34 21.93 16.69
CA LEU A 167 -9.77 22.73 17.84
C LEU A 167 -9.76 24.24 17.55
N ALA A 168 -8.75 24.72 16.80
CA ALA A 168 -8.61 26.14 16.47
C ALA A 168 -9.53 26.62 15.33
N HIS A 169 -9.71 25.80 14.29
CA HIS A 169 -10.40 26.19 13.06
C HIS A 169 -11.67 25.40 12.77
N GLY A 170 -12.08 24.52 13.70
CA GLY A 170 -13.21 23.62 13.49
C GLY A 170 -12.90 22.45 12.55
N LYS A 171 -13.84 21.50 12.49
CA LYS A 171 -13.76 20.32 11.62
C LYS A 171 -13.85 20.73 10.14
N PRO A 172 -13.13 20.06 9.23
CA PRO A 172 -13.22 20.34 7.80
C PRO A 172 -14.64 20.11 7.26
N THR A 173 -15.13 21.07 6.47
CA THR A 173 -16.43 21.01 5.79
C THR A 173 -16.42 20.16 4.52
N ASP A 174 -15.23 19.93 3.95
CA ASP A 174 -15.03 19.26 2.66
C ASP A 174 -13.85 18.28 2.73
N LEU A 175 -13.94 17.16 2.00
CA LEU A 175 -12.88 16.15 1.94
C LEU A 175 -11.54 16.73 1.47
N ASN A 176 -11.55 17.61 0.47
CA ASN A 176 -10.33 18.22 -0.06
C ASN A 176 -9.60 19.07 1.01
N THR A 177 -10.35 19.80 1.82
CA THR A 177 -9.80 20.58 2.94
C THR A 177 -9.15 19.67 3.99
N LEU A 178 -9.78 18.53 4.30
CA LEU A 178 -9.21 17.53 5.20
C LEU A 178 -7.91 16.93 4.63
N VAL A 179 -7.89 16.57 3.34
CA VAL A 179 -6.68 16.06 2.66
C VAL A 179 -5.55 17.09 2.71
N LYS A 180 -5.83 18.36 2.41
CA LYS A 180 -4.82 19.44 2.47
C LYS A 180 -4.23 19.59 3.88
N ARG A 181 -5.07 19.58 4.92
CA ARG A 181 -4.61 19.64 6.31
C ARG A 181 -3.76 18.42 6.68
N ALA A 182 -4.16 17.23 6.23
CA ALA A 182 -3.42 15.99 6.49
C ALA A 182 -2.06 15.96 5.78
N CYS A 183 -1.96 16.45 4.53
CA CYS A 183 -0.69 16.57 3.84
C CYS A 183 0.25 17.54 4.59
N LYS A 184 -0.23 18.72 4.98
CA LYS A 184 0.58 19.66 5.78
C LYS A 184 1.05 19.06 7.10
N ALA A 185 0.20 18.28 7.77
CA ALA A 185 0.60 17.58 8.99
C ALA A 185 1.70 16.55 8.74
N GLN A 186 1.69 15.87 7.59
CA GLN A 186 2.76 14.97 7.18
C GLN A 186 4.06 15.75 6.91
N ASP A 187 3.99 16.86 6.19
CA ASP A 187 5.15 17.72 5.89
C ASP A 187 5.82 18.19 7.19
N LEU A 188 5.03 18.68 8.16
CA LEU A 188 5.53 19.09 9.48
C LEU A 188 6.15 17.92 10.27
N LEU A 189 5.58 16.72 10.18
CA LEU A 189 6.16 15.54 10.82
C LEU A 189 7.48 15.14 10.17
N ASP A 190 7.61 15.28 8.86
CA ASP A 190 8.84 14.98 8.15
C ASP A 190 9.90 16.06 8.39
N GLU A 191 9.54 17.34 8.46
CA GLU A 191 10.41 18.43 8.92
C GLU A 191 10.92 18.17 10.35
N LEU A 192 10.02 17.85 11.29
CA LEU A 192 10.39 17.49 12.65
C LEU A 192 11.31 16.26 12.68
N ARG A 193 11.12 15.28 11.79
CA ARG A 193 12.01 14.11 11.69
C ARG A 193 13.39 14.47 11.13
N VAL A 194 13.49 15.46 10.25
CA VAL A 194 14.77 15.97 9.73
C VAL A 194 15.49 16.78 10.81
N GLU A 195 14.77 17.68 11.51
CA GLU A 195 15.31 18.48 12.61
C GLU A 195 15.74 17.62 13.80
N THR A 196 14.91 16.66 14.18
CA THR A 196 15.26 15.64 15.18
C THR A 196 16.14 14.53 14.59
N GLY A 197 16.42 14.54 13.29
CA GLY A 197 17.40 13.68 12.62
C GLY A 197 18.84 13.96 13.04
N GLY A 198 19.08 15.02 13.82
CA GLY A 198 20.29 15.21 14.64
C GLY A 198 20.07 15.13 16.17
N TYR A 199 18.82 15.02 16.64
CA TYR A 199 18.46 15.14 18.06
C TYR A 199 17.31 14.23 18.53
N THR A 200 17.09 13.05 17.94
CA THR A 200 16.46 11.96 18.68
C THR A 200 17.55 11.23 19.43
N SER A 201 17.72 11.69 20.67
CA SER A 201 18.19 10.91 21.81
C SER A 201 18.24 9.41 21.54
N ARG A 202 19.48 8.91 21.58
CA ARG A 202 19.86 7.61 22.14
C ARG A 202 18.85 7.18 23.21
N ARG A 203 17.84 6.41 22.81
CA ARG A 203 17.31 5.40 23.73
C ARG A 203 18.44 4.40 23.95
N TYR A 204 19.08 4.53 25.11
CA TYR A 204 19.85 3.51 25.83
C TYR A 204 20.20 2.27 25.00
N GLY A 205 21.35 2.35 24.34
CA GLY A 205 21.95 1.28 23.56
C GLY A 205 23.39 1.68 23.23
N ASN A 206 24.20 1.89 24.26
CA ASN A 206 25.60 2.29 24.10
C ASN A 206 26.40 1.10 23.53
N THR A 207 26.53 1.03 22.21
CA THR A 207 27.61 0.28 21.55
C THR A 207 28.42 1.28 20.74
N PRO A 208 29.69 1.54 21.09
CA PRO A 208 30.57 2.37 20.27
C PRO A 208 30.81 1.66 18.94
N GLN A 209 30.36 2.28 17.86
CA GLN A 209 30.71 1.87 16.51
C GLN A 209 32.21 2.16 16.33
N ALA A 210 33.01 1.10 16.25
CA ALA A 210 34.45 1.20 16.10
C ALA A 210 34.82 1.90 14.79
N ALA A 211 35.88 2.72 14.83
CA ALA A 211 36.50 3.34 13.67
C ALA A 211 36.82 2.30 12.56
N PRO A 212 36.90 2.71 11.28
CA PRO A 212 37.26 1.81 10.20
C PRO A 212 38.64 1.21 10.46
N ARG A 213 38.74 -0.12 10.49
CA ARG A 213 40.04 -0.82 10.61
C ARG A 213 40.85 -0.61 9.33
N PRO A 214 42.18 -0.46 9.42
CA PRO A 214 43.05 -0.49 8.24
C PRO A 214 42.93 -1.85 7.53
N ALA A 215 43.14 -1.84 6.21
CA ALA A 215 42.97 -2.97 5.31
C ALA A 215 43.66 -4.25 5.82
N ALA A 216 42.92 -5.37 5.76
CA ALA A 216 43.38 -6.68 6.18
C ALA A 216 44.49 -7.20 5.26
N ASP A 217 45.54 -7.76 5.89
CA ASP A 217 46.65 -8.46 5.27
C ASP A 217 46.14 -9.68 4.45
N PRO A 218 46.47 -9.81 3.15
CA PRO A 218 46.06 -10.93 2.31
C PRO A 218 46.54 -12.32 2.76
N TYR A 219 47.40 -12.43 3.77
CA TYR A 219 47.99 -13.70 4.22
C TYR A 219 47.55 -14.18 5.61
N ALA A 220 46.53 -13.57 6.21
CA ALA A 220 45.96 -14.08 7.47
C ALA A 220 45.06 -15.31 7.21
N MET A 221 45.52 -16.50 7.62
CA MET A 221 44.75 -17.75 7.56
C MET A 221 43.48 -17.66 8.43
N GLU A 222 42.31 -17.56 7.79
CA GLU A 222 41.00 -17.71 8.45
C GLU A 222 40.79 -19.16 8.90
N VAL A 223 40.65 -19.37 10.20
CA VAL A 223 40.31 -20.69 10.78
C VAL A 223 38.85 -20.68 11.24
N ASP A 224 38.04 -21.38 10.46
CA ASP A 224 36.72 -21.98 10.74
C ASP A 224 35.51 -21.09 11.06
N ALA A 225 34.89 -20.64 9.96
CA ALA A 225 33.46 -20.41 9.84
C ALA A 225 32.68 -21.74 9.75
N THR A 226 32.54 -22.50 10.85
CA THR A 226 31.49 -23.55 10.96
C THR A 226 31.07 -23.82 12.42
N ARG A 227 30.17 -23.00 12.99
CA ARG A 227 29.22 -23.45 14.03
C ARG A 227 28.10 -22.44 14.27
N THR A 228 27.06 -22.53 13.45
CA THR A 228 25.72 -21.99 13.73
C THR A 228 25.12 -22.73 14.93
N GLY A 229 25.21 -22.08 16.09
CA GLY A 229 24.53 -22.46 17.31
C GLY A 229 24.86 -21.39 18.34
N ASN A 230 23.84 -20.83 18.99
CA ASN A 230 23.92 -19.75 19.97
C ASN A 230 24.72 -20.16 21.22
N ARG A 231 26.02 -20.39 21.07
CA ARG A 231 26.92 -20.87 22.12
C ARG A 231 27.66 -19.66 22.65
N LYS A 232 27.11 -19.08 23.71
CA LYS A 232 27.78 -18.04 24.49
C LYS A 232 29.18 -18.54 24.86
N THR A 233 30.20 -17.73 24.57
CA THR A 233 31.60 -18.12 24.79
C THR A 233 32.09 -17.65 26.16
N ARG A 234 33.20 -18.22 26.63
CA ARG A 234 33.84 -17.81 27.88
C ARG A 234 34.26 -16.34 27.87
N GLU A 235 34.68 -15.85 26.70
CA GLU A 235 35.08 -14.45 26.50
C GLU A 235 33.89 -13.50 26.62
N GLU A 236 32.72 -13.89 26.10
CA GLU A 236 31.48 -13.13 26.27
C GLU A 236 31.02 -13.10 27.74
N PHE A 237 31.19 -14.19 28.48
CA PHE A 237 30.94 -14.21 29.92
C PHE A 237 31.86 -13.24 30.67
N GLN A 238 33.17 -13.26 30.36
CA GLN A 238 34.13 -12.32 30.97
C GLN A 238 33.76 -10.86 30.66
N ARG A 239 33.31 -10.57 29.43
CA ARG A 239 32.82 -9.24 29.04
C ARG A 239 31.55 -8.84 29.79
N ALA A 240 30.60 -9.77 29.96
CA ALA A 240 29.36 -9.53 30.71
C ALA A 240 29.61 -9.30 32.22
N MET A 241 30.65 -9.93 32.75
CA MET A 241 31.07 -9.84 34.15
C MET A 241 32.09 -8.72 34.42
N THR A 242 32.53 -8.00 33.39
CA THR A 242 33.47 -6.89 33.56
C THR A 242 32.84 -5.80 34.43
N GLY A 243 33.52 -5.44 35.52
CA GLY A 243 33.03 -4.46 36.50
C GLY A 243 31.88 -4.97 37.40
N ARG A 244 31.64 -6.29 37.44
CA ARG A 244 30.69 -6.91 38.38
C ARG A 244 31.40 -7.89 39.31
N CYS A 245 30.88 -8.03 40.52
CA CYS A 245 31.31 -9.02 41.49
C CYS A 245 31.04 -10.43 40.95
N PHE A 246 32.09 -11.25 40.82
CA PHE A 246 31.98 -12.66 40.43
C PHE A 246 31.31 -13.55 41.49
N GLY A 247 30.97 -13.01 42.66
CA GLY A 247 30.20 -13.70 43.70
C GLY A 247 28.69 -13.47 43.60
N CYS A 248 28.23 -12.22 43.44
CA CYS A 248 26.81 -11.88 43.47
C CYS A 248 26.30 -11.07 42.26
N GLY A 249 27.20 -10.51 41.44
CA GLY A 249 26.87 -9.73 40.24
C GLY A 249 26.63 -8.23 40.47
N SER A 250 26.84 -7.73 41.71
CA SER A 250 26.79 -6.29 42.00
C SER A 250 27.95 -5.54 41.33
N LYS A 251 27.77 -4.25 41.05
CA LYS A 251 28.87 -3.37 40.61
C LYS A 251 29.53 -2.61 41.78
N GLU A 252 28.93 -2.70 42.96
CA GLU A 252 29.31 -1.94 44.15
C GLU A 252 30.60 -2.44 44.81
N HIS A 253 30.99 -3.69 44.59
CA HIS A 253 32.14 -4.29 45.24
C HIS A 253 32.81 -5.36 44.36
N LEU A 254 34.08 -5.66 44.63
CA LEU A 254 34.80 -6.75 43.99
C LEU A 254 34.62 -8.05 44.78
N LYS A 255 34.87 -9.21 44.16
CA LYS A 255 34.69 -10.53 44.81
C LYS A 255 35.43 -10.67 46.15
N ARG A 256 36.57 -9.99 46.29
CA ARG A 256 37.39 -9.99 47.51
C ARG A 256 36.70 -9.32 48.70
N ASP A 257 35.85 -8.33 48.45
CA ASP A 257 35.25 -7.47 49.48
C ASP A 257 33.84 -7.93 49.87
N GLY A 258 33.26 -8.88 49.12
CA GLY A 258 31.87 -9.29 49.24
C GLY A 258 31.56 -10.51 50.12
N ASN A 259 32.57 -11.09 50.78
CA ASN A 259 32.45 -12.28 51.65
C ASN A 259 31.56 -13.41 51.07
N HIS A 260 31.80 -13.81 49.82
CA HIS A 260 30.98 -14.79 49.08
C HIS A 260 31.40 -16.25 49.25
N GLN A 261 32.29 -16.57 50.20
CA GLN A 261 32.89 -17.91 50.33
C GLN A 261 31.86 -18.98 50.71
N THR A 262 30.80 -18.59 51.40
CA THR A 262 29.68 -19.47 51.81
C THR A 262 28.53 -19.50 50.80
N ASP A 263 28.54 -18.64 49.77
CA ASP A 263 27.48 -18.59 48.76
C ASP A 263 27.56 -19.85 47.88
N ARG A 264 26.54 -20.71 47.96
CA ARG A 264 26.40 -21.91 47.12
C ARG A 264 25.55 -21.62 45.89
N CYS A 265 26.04 -21.96 44.72
CA CYS A 265 25.33 -21.77 43.46
C CYS A 265 24.23 -22.82 43.28
N GLY A 266 23.00 -22.39 43.01
CA GLY A 266 21.86 -23.29 42.75
C GLY A 266 21.92 -24.06 41.41
N TYR A 267 22.85 -23.73 40.51
CA TYR A 267 22.95 -24.34 39.19
C TYR A 267 24.10 -25.35 39.04
N CYS A 268 25.30 -25.03 39.57
CA CYS A 268 26.47 -25.91 39.52
C CYS A 268 26.85 -26.48 40.90
N SER A 269 26.13 -26.13 41.96
CA SER A 269 26.36 -26.58 43.35
C SER A 269 27.72 -26.22 43.97
N ARG A 270 28.58 -25.47 43.27
CA ARG A 270 29.87 -24.97 43.78
C ARG A 270 29.68 -23.75 44.68
N THR A 271 30.57 -23.59 45.65
CA THR A 271 30.61 -22.43 46.55
C THR A 271 31.40 -21.27 45.95
N GLY A 272 31.19 -20.05 46.45
CA GLY A 272 31.91 -18.85 46.02
C GLY A 272 31.16 -17.96 45.02
N HIS A 273 29.95 -18.33 44.59
CA HIS A 273 29.13 -17.53 43.67
C HIS A 273 27.64 -17.91 43.67
N LYS A 274 26.77 -16.96 43.29
CA LYS A 274 25.32 -17.15 43.14
C LYS A 274 24.94 -17.59 41.73
N GLU A 275 23.75 -18.18 41.59
CA GLU A 275 23.24 -18.68 40.30
C GLU A 275 23.19 -17.60 39.21
N THR A 276 22.99 -16.34 39.58
CA THR A 276 22.94 -15.18 38.67
C THR A 276 24.25 -14.92 37.93
N VAL A 277 25.37 -15.39 38.46
CA VAL A 277 26.73 -15.18 37.94
C VAL A 277 27.45 -16.48 37.62
N CYS A 278 26.70 -17.58 37.48
CA CYS A 278 27.27 -18.89 37.19
C CYS A 278 27.73 -18.98 35.72
N GLU A 279 29.04 -19.21 35.52
CA GLU A 279 29.64 -19.40 34.19
C GLU A 279 29.01 -20.60 33.46
N ASP A 280 28.78 -21.72 34.15
CA ASP A 280 28.21 -22.91 33.54
C ASP A 280 26.76 -22.67 33.06
N LYS A 281 25.97 -21.90 33.81
CA LYS A 281 24.62 -21.46 33.39
C LYS A 281 24.68 -20.52 32.19
N TYR A 282 25.63 -19.58 32.18
CA TYR A 282 25.79 -18.63 31.09
C TYR A 282 26.22 -19.31 29.79
N LEU A 283 27.10 -20.32 29.88
CA LEU A 283 27.59 -21.10 28.75
C LEU A 283 26.63 -22.23 28.33
N GLY A 284 25.49 -22.39 29.00
CA GLY A 284 24.50 -23.42 28.70
C GLY A 284 24.99 -24.85 28.94
N ARG A 285 25.90 -25.04 29.90
CA ARG A 285 26.42 -26.36 30.29
C ARG A 285 25.41 -27.07 31.19
N GLU A 286 25.45 -28.40 31.22
CA GLU A 286 24.54 -29.21 32.05
C GLU A 286 24.63 -28.83 33.54
N ARG A 287 23.49 -28.92 34.25
CA ARG A 287 23.41 -28.64 35.69
C ARG A 287 24.25 -29.64 36.48
N ASN A 288 24.91 -29.17 37.54
CA ASN A 288 25.69 -29.99 38.49
C ASN A 288 26.85 -30.79 37.87
N ARG A 289 27.73 -30.11 37.11
CA ARG A 289 28.98 -30.69 36.63
C ARG A 289 30.16 -30.46 37.59
#